data_AF-A0AA36IY52-F1
#
_entry.id   AF-A0AA36IY52-F1
#
_cell.length_a   1.000
_cell.length_b   1.000
_cell.length_c   1.000
_cell.angle_alpha   90.00
_cell.angle_beta   90.00
_cell.angle_gamma   90.00
#
_symmetry.space_group_name_H-M   'P 1'
#
loop_
_entity.id
_entity.type
_entity.pdbx_description
1 polymer ?
#
loop_
_entity_poly.entity_id
_entity_poly.type
_entity_poly.pdbx_seq_one_letter_code
_entity_poly.pdbx_strand_id
1 'polypeptide(L)'
;MLVRGAPFLTSHPAICASCAAPLPRPERRRPAAFAASAASAVALAGARRAERTARCAGQAMSCGASVFIATSLDGFIAKTDGSVDWLNEFSATLPEGEDGGFGEFMASVDGLVMGRKTFESVRDMEGVPWPYGDTPVWVLTRSGVEVPERLKGKVRTTCGTPQEILEQLAKSGCKEVYVDGGETIRDFLGGSS
;
A
#
# COMPACT_ATOMS: atom_id res chain seq x y z
N MET A 1 -11.81 -20.16 -28.93
CA MET A 1 -12.99 -20.93 -28.49
C MET A 1 -13.97 -19.94 -27.90
N LEU A 2 -15.07 -19.66 -28.61
CA LEU A 2 -16.15 -18.75 -28.20
C LEU A 2 -16.98 -19.40 -27.09
N VAL A 3 -17.29 -18.66 -26.01
CA VAL A 3 -18.46 -18.95 -25.18
C VAL A 3 -19.24 -17.66 -24.96
N ARG A 4 -20.48 -17.68 -25.46
CA ARG A 4 -21.53 -16.66 -25.32
C ARG A 4 -22.04 -16.60 -23.88
N GLY A 5 -22.45 -15.40 -23.46
CA GLY A 5 -23.05 -15.13 -22.16
C GLY A 5 -24.46 -15.70 -21.96
N ALA A 6 -24.87 -15.70 -20.70
CA ALA A 6 -26.23 -15.86 -20.21
C ALA A 6 -26.44 -14.97 -18.96
N PRO A 7 -27.69 -14.58 -18.61
CA PRO A 7 -27.99 -13.27 -18.05
C PRO A 7 -28.41 -13.25 -16.57
N PHE A 8 -28.41 -12.03 -16.02
CA PHE A 8 -29.16 -11.51 -14.86
C PHE A 8 -28.99 -12.18 -13.49
N LEU A 9 -28.59 -11.37 -12.49
CA LEU A 9 -29.37 -11.11 -11.27
C LEU A 9 -28.74 -9.93 -10.52
N THR A 10 -29.45 -8.80 -10.49
CA THR A 10 -29.13 -7.65 -9.65
C THR A 10 -29.27 -8.06 -8.20
N SER A 11 -28.16 -8.18 -7.48
CA SER A 11 -28.13 -8.27 -6.03
C SER A 11 -27.16 -7.22 -5.50
N HIS A 12 -27.62 -6.51 -4.48
CA HIS A 12 -27.03 -5.33 -3.86
C HIS A 12 -25.57 -5.55 -3.43
N PRO A 13 -24.75 -4.48 -3.30
CA PRO A 13 -23.42 -4.61 -2.74
C PRO A 13 -23.53 -5.08 -1.29
N ALA A 14 -23.21 -6.34 -1.05
CA ALA A 14 -22.92 -6.85 0.26
C ALA A 14 -21.69 -6.08 0.76
N ILE A 15 -21.94 -5.14 1.67
CA ILE A 15 -20.93 -4.45 2.47
C ILE A 15 -20.05 -5.54 3.08
N CYS A 16 -18.77 -5.56 2.70
CA CYS A 16 -17.79 -6.50 3.22
C CYS A 16 -17.65 -6.28 4.73
N ALA A 17 -18.24 -7.18 5.51
CA ALA A 17 -18.36 -7.06 6.97
C ALA A 17 -17.05 -7.34 7.74
N SER A 18 -15.89 -7.11 7.12
CA SER A 18 -14.58 -7.34 7.73
C SER A 18 -13.59 -6.20 7.47
N CYS A 19 -14.04 -4.96 7.54
CA CYS A 19 -13.13 -3.81 7.66
C CYS A 19 -12.61 -3.74 9.10
N ALA A 20 -11.60 -4.54 9.43
CA ALA A 20 -11.01 -4.60 10.77
C ALA A 20 -10.14 -3.35 11.07
N ALA A 21 -10.27 -2.85 12.31
CA ALA A 21 -9.66 -1.66 12.91
C ALA A 21 -8.21 -1.33 12.50
N PRO A 22 -7.80 -0.04 12.46
CA PRO A 22 -6.49 0.40 11.97
C PRO A 22 -5.30 -0.31 12.64
N LEU A 23 -4.25 -0.60 11.88
CA LEU A 23 -2.99 -1.10 12.42
C LEU A 23 -2.30 -0.03 13.27
N PRO A 24 -1.61 -0.41 14.35
CA PRO A 24 -0.71 0.51 15.03
C PRO A 24 0.37 0.96 14.04
N ARG A 25 0.69 2.25 14.09
CA ARG A 25 1.64 2.87 13.16
C ARG A 25 3.03 2.25 13.32
N PRO A 26 3.79 2.04 12.24
CA PRO A 26 5.23 1.88 12.38
C PRO A 26 5.81 3.15 13.02
N GLU A 27 6.49 2.99 14.14
CA GLU A 27 7.13 4.10 14.84
C GLU A 27 8.29 4.61 13.98
N ARG A 28 8.11 5.74 13.29
CA ARG A 28 9.20 6.37 12.52
C ARG A 28 10.33 6.71 13.48
N ARG A 29 11.49 6.05 13.35
CA ARG A 29 12.71 6.48 14.05
C ARG A 29 13.03 7.91 13.62
N ARG A 30 12.82 8.86 14.53
CA ARG A 30 13.19 10.26 14.32
C ARG A 30 14.73 10.37 14.32
N PRO A 31 15.34 11.14 13.41
CA PRO A 31 16.67 11.68 13.68
C PRO A 31 16.59 12.65 14.87
N ALA A 32 17.60 12.61 15.74
CA ALA A 32 17.66 13.43 16.94
C ALA A 32 17.64 14.93 16.59
N ALA A 33 16.57 15.63 16.98
CA ALA A 33 16.49 17.08 16.85
C ALA A 33 17.01 17.74 18.14
N PHE A 34 18.01 18.59 17.97
CA PHE A 34 18.61 19.45 18.99
C PHE A 34 17.57 20.46 19.51
N ALA A 35 17.47 20.61 20.83
CA ALA A 35 16.50 21.48 21.48
C ALA A 35 16.96 22.95 21.49
N ALA A 36 16.02 23.88 21.30
CA ALA A 36 16.15 25.28 21.72
C ALA A 36 14.80 25.82 22.26
N SER A 37 14.88 26.41 23.47
CA SER A 37 13.83 27.07 24.27
C SER A 37 13.77 28.59 23.93
N ALA A 38 12.85 29.48 24.35
CA ALA A 38 11.79 29.52 25.37
C ALA A 38 10.78 30.66 25.09
N ALA A 39 9.54 30.44 25.52
CA ALA A 39 8.54 31.38 26.07
C ALA A 39 8.72 32.92 25.99
N SER A 40 7.91 33.63 25.15
CA SER A 40 7.42 35.01 25.42
C SER A 40 6.34 35.56 24.45
N ALA A 41 5.49 34.73 23.83
CA ALA A 41 4.49 35.21 22.85
C ALA A 41 3.04 34.74 23.13
N VAL A 42 2.65 34.60 24.40
CA VAL A 42 1.47 33.80 24.79
C VAL A 42 0.12 34.50 24.56
N ALA A 43 0.01 35.83 24.54
CA ALA A 43 -1.31 36.50 24.54
C ALA A 43 -1.88 36.88 23.16
N LEU A 44 -1.05 37.29 22.18
CA LEU A 44 -1.51 37.59 20.80
C LEU A 44 -1.45 36.36 19.86
N ALA A 45 -0.88 35.26 20.33
CA ALA A 45 -0.88 33.97 19.63
C ALA A 45 -2.24 33.25 19.71
N GLY A 46 -3.12 33.59 20.67
CA GLY A 46 -4.40 32.89 20.88
C GLY A 46 -5.37 32.99 19.69
N ALA A 47 -5.59 34.19 19.16
CA ALA A 47 -6.50 34.40 18.02
C ALA A 47 -5.92 33.86 16.69
N ARG A 48 -4.61 34.01 16.47
CA ARG A 48 -3.92 33.45 15.28
C ARG A 48 -3.73 31.94 15.35
N ARG A 49 -3.97 31.30 16.50
CA ARG A 49 -3.93 29.84 16.68
C ARG A 49 -5.23 29.21 16.21
N ALA A 50 -6.39 29.82 16.54
CA ALA A 50 -7.70 29.37 16.08
C ALA A 50 -7.85 29.41 14.54
N GLU A 51 -7.33 30.47 13.90
CA GLU A 51 -7.36 30.61 12.44
C GLU A 51 -6.37 29.69 11.70
N ARG A 52 -5.24 29.34 12.32
CA ARG A 52 -4.28 28.36 11.77
C ARG A 52 -4.78 26.93 11.92
N THR A 53 -5.42 26.59 13.03
CA THR A 53 -6.08 25.28 13.20
C THR A 53 -7.25 25.11 12.23
N ALA A 54 -8.01 26.16 11.93
CA ALA A 54 -9.08 26.11 10.94
C ALA A 54 -8.56 25.94 9.50
N ARG A 55 -7.38 26.50 9.17
CA ARG A 55 -6.76 26.34 7.85
C ARG A 55 -6.14 24.94 7.65
N CYS A 56 -5.63 24.30 8.71
CA CYS A 56 -5.21 22.90 8.68
C CYS A 56 -6.40 21.91 8.70
N ALA A 57 -7.56 22.30 9.24
CA ALA A 57 -8.78 21.47 9.22
C ALA A 57 -9.41 21.33 7.82
N GLY A 58 -8.98 22.14 6.85
CA GLY A 58 -9.45 22.12 5.46
C GLY A 58 -8.51 21.45 4.46
N GLN A 59 -7.31 20.99 4.87
CA GLN A 59 -6.53 20.07 4.05
C GLN A 59 -7.15 18.69 4.23
N ALA A 60 -7.93 18.26 3.23
CA ALA A 60 -8.36 16.88 3.13
C ALA A 60 -7.11 16.00 3.31
N MET A 61 -7.07 15.20 4.36
CA MET A 61 -6.01 14.21 4.52
C MET A 61 -6.12 13.31 3.28
N SER A 62 -5.12 13.40 2.40
CA SER A 62 -5.02 12.60 1.19
C SER A 62 -3.87 11.61 1.36
N CYS A 63 -4.13 10.36 1.02
CA CYS A 63 -3.07 9.36 0.85
C CYS A 63 -2.70 9.34 -0.64
N GLY A 64 -1.43 9.56 -0.95
CA GLY A 64 -0.88 9.34 -2.28
C GLY A 64 -0.66 7.85 -2.55
N ALA A 65 -0.47 7.53 -3.82
CA ALA A 65 -0.18 6.20 -4.31
C ALA A 65 1.05 6.27 -5.22
N SER A 66 2.05 5.45 -4.90
CA SER A 66 3.27 5.29 -5.67
C SER A 66 3.41 3.86 -6.15
N VAL A 67 4.01 3.67 -7.32
CA VAL A 67 4.30 2.35 -7.89
C VAL A 67 5.81 2.24 -8.06
N PHE A 68 6.36 1.13 -7.61
CA PHE A 68 7.75 0.75 -7.85
C PHE A 68 7.75 -0.66 -8.43
N ILE A 69 8.10 -0.81 -9.70
CA ILE A 69 7.94 -2.07 -10.42
C ILE A 69 9.07 -2.28 -11.42
N ALA A 70 9.52 -3.53 -11.54
CA ALA A 70 10.42 -3.95 -12.61
C ALA A 70 9.60 -4.52 -13.78
N THR A 71 9.97 -4.16 -15.01
CA THR A 71 9.31 -4.65 -16.22
C THR A 71 10.33 -5.18 -17.21
N SER A 72 9.92 -6.12 -18.05
CA SER A 72 10.66 -6.45 -19.26
C SER A 72 10.66 -5.26 -20.24
N LEU A 73 11.52 -5.32 -21.27
CA LEU A 73 11.62 -4.28 -22.30
C LEU A 73 10.31 -4.05 -23.07
N ASP A 74 9.51 -5.10 -23.23
CA ASP A 74 8.20 -5.11 -23.86
C ASP A 74 7.05 -4.81 -22.88
N GLY A 75 7.36 -4.46 -21.62
CA GLY A 75 6.40 -3.93 -20.66
C GLY A 75 5.60 -4.97 -19.86
N PHE A 76 6.04 -6.24 -19.84
CA PHE A 76 5.44 -7.28 -19.01
C PHE A 76 6.10 -7.30 -17.62
N ILE A 77 5.29 -7.63 -16.60
CA ILE A 77 5.71 -7.68 -15.20
C ILE A 77 5.87 -9.11 -14.68
N ALA A 78 5.37 -10.10 -15.44
CA ALA A 78 5.46 -11.52 -15.14
C ALA A 78 5.36 -12.33 -16.43
N LYS A 79 5.85 -13.57 -16.41
CA LYS A 79 5.67 -14.55 -17.49
C LYS A 79 4.21 -15.02 -17.55
N THR A 80 3.85 -15.76 -18.60
CA THR A 80 2.48 -16.27 -18.83
C THR A 80 2.00 -17.25 -17.76
N ASP A 81 2.92 -17.94 -17.07
CA ASP A 81 2.68 -18.79 -15.92
C ASP A 81 2.62 -18.02 -14.59
N GLY A 82 2.83 -16.70 -14.62
CA GLY A 82 2.89 -15.83 -13.45
C GLY A 82 4.26 -15.77 -12.77
N SER A 83 5.28 -16.46 -13.29
CA SER A 83 6.63 -16.47 -12.71
C SER A 83 7.37 -15.15 -12.97
N VAL A 84 8.22 -14.78 -12.01
CA VAL A 84 9.09 -13.60 -12.04
C VAL A 84 10.57 -13.98 -11.92
N ASP A 85 10.93 -15.23 -12.22
CA ASP A 85 12.30 -15.76 -11.99
C ASP A 85 13.38 -15.01 -12.78
N TRP A 86 12.99 -14.35 -13.88
CA TRP A 86 13.86 -13.48 -14.65
C TRP A 86 14.38 -12.28 -13.83
N LEU A 87 13.64 -11.85 -12.80
CA LEU A 87 14.11 -10.86 -11.82
C LEU A 87 15.22 -11.42 -10.95
N ASN A 88 15.14 -12.69 -10.53
CA ASN A 88 16.19 -13.31 -9.72
C ASN A 88 17.50 -13.40 -10.51
N GLU A 89 17.42 -13.75 -11.79
CA GLU A 89 18.55 -13.75 -12.72
C GLU A 89 19.15 -12.35 -12.87
N PHE A 90 18.31 -11.32 -13.01
CA PHE A 90 18.75 -9.93 -13.09
C PHE A 90 19.39 -9.44 -11.78
N SER A 91 18.76 -9.68 -10.64
CA SER A 91 19.28 -9.31 -9.32
C SER A 91 20.64 -9.94 -9.03
N ALA A 92 20.91 -11.14 -9.53
CA ALA A 92 22.23 -11.79 -9.42
C ALA A 92 23.33 -11.08 -10.24
N THR A 93 22.98 -10.18 -11.16
CA THR A 93 23.94 -9.37 -11.93
C THR A 93 24.26 -8.04 -11.26
N LEU A 94 23.48 -7.63 -10.26
CA LEU A 94 23.73 -6.39 -9.53
C LEU A 94 24.96 -6.54 -8.61
N PRO A 95 25.72 -5.46 -8.37
CA PRO A 95 26.75 -5.42 -7.34
C PRO A 95 26.22 -5.90 -5.97
N GLU A 96 27.10 -6.53 -5.20
CA GLU A 96 26.73 -7.03 -3.87
C GLU A 96 26.21 -5.89 -2.99
N GLY A 97 25.02 -6.08 -2.41
CA GLY A 97 24.35 -5.09 -1.55
C GLY A 97 23.51 -4.04 -2.29
N GLU A 98 23.47 -4.07 -3.62
CA GLU A 98 22.59 -3.20 -4.41
C GLU A 98 21.20 -3.84 -4.59
N ASP A 99 20.15 -3.07 -4.31
CA ASP A 99 18.75 -3.51 -4.34
C ASP A 99 17.90 -2.72 -5.35
N GLY A 100 18.54 -1.97 -6.24
CA GLY A 100 17.88 -1.11 -7.23
C GLY A 100 17.11 0.06 -6.62
N GLY A 101 17.36 0.43 -5.35
CA GLY A 101 16.66 1.52 -4.66
C GLY A 101 15.40 1.08 -3.93
N PHE A 102 15.11 -0.22 -3.87
CA PHE A 102 13.90 -0.75 -3.24
C PHE A 102 13.82 -0.39 -1.75
N GLY A 103 14.94 -0.49 -1.01
CA GLY A 103 14.99 -0.14 0.42
C GLY A 103 14.71 1.34 0.69
N GLU A 104 15.25 2.24 -0.14
CA GLU A 104 14.98 3.69 -0.04
C GLU A 104 13.50 3.97 -0.34
N PHE A 105 12.95 3.34 -1.39
CA PHE A 105 11.54 3.46 -1.73
C PHE A 105 10.63 2.96 -0.60
N MET A 106 10.90 1.77 -0.04
CA MET A 106 10.11 1.22 1.07
C MET A 106 10.17 2.09 2.33
N ALA A 107 11.27 2.81 2.56
CA ALA A 107 11.37 3.77 3.67
C ALA A 107 10.54 5.05 3.45
N SER A 108 10.17 5.35 2.20
CA SER A 108 9.38 6.54 1.84
C SER A 108 7.86 6.34 2.03
N VAL A 109 7.37 5.10 1.96
CA VAL A 109 5.94 4.76 2.03
C VAL A 109 5.52 4.39 3.46
N ASP A 110 4.22 4.58 3.75
CA ASP A 110 3.62 4.22 5.04
C ASP A 110 3.05 2.79 5.06
N GLY A 111 2.84 2.20 3.89
CA GLY A 111 2.23 0.89 3.74
C GLY A 111 2.10 0.43 2.30
N LEU A 112 1.55 -0.76 2.11
CA LEU A 112 1.46 -1.44 0.82
C LEU A 112 0.04 -1.90 0.52
N VAL A 113 -0.44 -1.64 -0.68
CA VAL A 113 -1.69 -2.15 -1.22
C VAL A 113 -1.36 -3.09 -2.39
N MET A 114 -1.82 -4.33 -2.34
CA MET A 114 -1.58 -5.30 -3.42
C MET A 114 -2.80 -6.13 -3.75
N GLY A 115 -2.87 -6.64 -4.97
CA GLY A 115 -3.90 -7.60 -5.37
C GLY A 115 -3.69 -8.99 -4.75
N ARG A 116 -4.75 -9.81 -4.73
CA ARG A 116 -4.67 -11.20 -4.25
C ARG A 116 -3.55 -11.99 -4.91
N LYS A 117 -3.47 -11.99 -6.24
CA LYS A 117 -2.50 -12.82 -7.00
C LYS A 117 -1.06 -12.56 -6.55
N THR A 118 -0.68 -11.29 -6.46
CA THR A 118 0.64 -10.86 -5.95
C THR A 118 0.87 -11.33 -4.52
N PHE A 119 -0.14 -11.23 -3.66
CA PHE A 119 -0.04 -11.72 -2.28
C PHE A 119 0.17 -13.24 -2.22
N GLU A 120 -0.49 -14.04 -3.07
CA GLU A 120 -0.27 -15.50 -3.11
C GLU A 120 1.15 -15.82 -3.54
N SER A 121 1.63 -15.19 -4.62
CA SER A 121 3.01 -15.35 -5.10
C SER A 121 4.06 -15.02 -4.04
N VAL A 122 3.86 -13.95 -3.26
CA VAL A 122 4.85 -13.50 -2.26
C VAL A 122 4.72 -14.24 -0.93
N ARG A 123 3.51 -14.66 -0.52
CA ARG A 123 3.36 -15.41 0.74
C ARG A 123 3.96 -16.82 0.65
N ASP A 124 3.97 -17.41 -0.54
CA ASP A 124 4.37 -18.81 -0.75
C ASP A 124 5.87 -18.95 -1.08
N MET A 125 6.65 -17.86 -1.01
CA MET A 125 8.11 -17.94 -1.12
C MET A 125 8.71 -18.66 0.10
N GLU A 126 8.99 -19.95 -0.06
CA GLU A 126 9.61 -20.78 0.96
C GLU A 126 11.05 -20.33 1.26
N GLY A 127 11.43 -20.38 2.54
CA GLY A 127 12.79 -20.04 2.99
C GLY A 127 13.13 -18.55 2.99
N VAL A 128 12.24 -17.68 2.50
CA VAL A 128 12.46 -16.22 2.47
C VAL A 128 11.66 -15.56 3.60
N PRO A 129 12.32 -14.82 4.52
CA PRO A 129 11.61 -13.99 5.50
C PRO A 129 10.66 -13.00 4.81
N TRP A 130 9.57 -12.64 5.48
CA TRP A 130 8.60 -11.69 4.94
C TRP A 130 9.28 -10.40 4.47
N PRO A 131 9.27 -10.08 3.15
CA PRO A 131 10.17 -9.08 2.57
C PRO A 131 9.82 -7.65 2.98
N TYR A 132 8.59 -7.41 3.41
CA TYR A 132 8.12 -6.08 3.78
C TYR A 132 8.26 -5.77 5.28
N GLY A 133 8.95 -6.63 6.06
CA GLY A 133 9.25 -6.35 7.46
C GLY A 133 8.01 -6.06 8.30
N ASP A 134 7.93 -4.87 8.90
CA ASP A 134 6.78 -4.42 9.70
C ASP A 134 5.84 -3.46 8.95
N THR A 135 6.09 -3.24 7.66
CA THR A 135 5.23 -2.40 6.82
C THR A 135 3.85 -3.05 6.68
N PRO A 136 2.76 -2.32 7.01
CA PRO A 136 1.41 -2.87 6.92
C PRO A 136 1.02 -3.12 5.46
N VAL A 137 0.39 -4.27 5.21
CA VAL A 137 -0.04 -4.70 3.87
C VAL A 137 -1.55 -4.91 3.82
N TRP A 138 -2.21 -4.25 2.86
CA TRP A 138 -3.61 -4.44 2.53
C TRP A 138 -3.75 -5.21 1.22
N VAL A 139 -4.35 -6.39 1.31
CA VAL A 139 -4.61 -7.26 0.16
C VAL A 139 -6.02 -7.00 -0.36
N LEU A 140 -6.13 -6.51 -1.59
CA LEU A 140 -7.40 -6.28 -2.27
C LEU A 140 -8.00 -7.62 -2.70
N THR A 141 -9.18 -7.94 -2.17
CA THR A 141 -9.83 -9.21 -2.46
C THR A 141 -11.34 -9.18 -2.23
N ARG A 142 -12.12 -9.79 -3.13
CA ARG A 142 -13.59 -9.88 -3.01
C ARG A 142 -14.08 -11.20 -2.39
N SER A 143 -13.34 -12.29 -2.57
CA SER A 143 -13.70 -13.61 -2.03
C SER A 143 -12.79 -14.08 -0.87
N GLY A 144 -12.06 -13.14 -0.25
CA GLY A 144 -11.16 -13.43 0.86
C GLY A 144 -9.82 -14.04 0.44
N VAL A 145 -8.87 -14.15 1.35
CA VAL A 145 -7.60 -14.86 1.13
C VAL A 145 -7.06 -15.34 2.47
N GLU A 146 -6.43 -16.50 2.49
CA GLU A 146 -5.83 -17.05 3.71
C GLU A 146 -4.56 -16.27 4.08
N VAL A 147 -4.56 -15.64 5.26
CA VAL A 147 -3.37 -14.98 5.80
C VAL A 147 -2.69 -15.95 6.77
N PRO A 148 -1.47 -16.43 6.47
CA PRO A 148 -0.73 -17.32 7.36
C PRO A 148 -0.53 -16.72 8.76
N GLU A 149 -0.48 -17.57 9.79
CA GLU A 149 -0.34 -17.14 11.18
C GLU A 149 0.83 -16.17 11.40
N ARG A 150 1.97 -16.45 10.76
CA ARG A 150 3.20 -15.63 10.83
C ARG A 150 3.03 -14.20 10.31
N LEU A 151 2.00 -13.94 9.50
CA LEU A 151 1.69 -12.64 8.90
C LEU A 151 0.52 -11.93 9.59
N LYS A 152 -0.09 -12.54 10.62
CA LYS A 152 -1.14 -11.88 11.40
C LYS A 152 -0.58 -10.61 12.05
N GLY A 153 -1.36 -9.54 11.97
CA GLY A 153 -0.95 -8.21 12.43
C GLY A 153 -0.10 -7.42 11.43
N LYS A 154 0.42 -8.05 10.37
CA LYS A 154 1.13 -7.38 9.27
C LYS A 154 0.26 -7.24 8.03
N VAL A 155 -0.50 -8.28 7.72
CA VAL A 155 -1.36 -8.37 6.53
C VAL A 155 -2.83 -8.30 6.91
N ARG A 156 -3.61 -7.55 6.12
CA ARG A 156 -5.07 -7.45 6.22
C ARG A 156 -5.71 -7.51 4.86
N THR A 157 -6.92 -8.03 4.81
CA THR A 157 -7.73 -7.99 3.59
C THR A 157 -8.60 -6.75 3.56
N THR A 158 -8.78 -6.17 2.39
CA THR A 158 -9.75 -5.09 2.17
C THR A 158 -10.35 -5.22 0.77
N CYS A 159 -11.40 -4.46 0.50
CA CYS A 159 -12.00 -4.35 -0.82
C CYS A 159 -12.58 -2.95 -1.00
N GLY A 160 -12.61 -2.48 -2.24
CA GLY A 160 -13.11 -1.15 -2.59
C GLY A 160 -12.45 -0.68 -3.87
N THR A 161 -12.94 0.44 -4.38
CA THR A 161 -12.29 1.19 -5.45
C THR A 161 -11.00 1.84 -4.96
N PRO A 162 -10.04 2.18 -5.85
CA PRO A 162 -8.82 2.89 -5.47
C PRO A 162 -9.09 4.13 -4.63
N GLN A 163 -10.11 4.92 -4.97
CA GLN A 163 -10.49 6.11 -4.22
C GLN A 163 -10.94 5.78 -2.79
N GLU A 164 -11.83 4.80 -2.62
CA GLU A 164 -12.30 4.36 -1.29
C GLU A 164 -11.13 3.85 -0.42
N ILE A 165 -10.19 3.11 -1.02
CA ILE A 165 -8.99 2.63 -0.32
C ILE A 165 -8.12 3.80 0.13
N LEU A 166 -7.81 4.75 -0.76
CA LEU A 166 -6.99 5.92 -0.41
C LEU A 166 -7.64 6.79 0.67
N GLU A 167 -8.97 6.98 0.61
CA GLU A 167 -9.72 7.71 1.64
C GLU A 167 -9.69 6.98 2.99
N GLN A 168 -9.84 5.66 3.00
CA GLN A 168 -9.73 4.85 4.22
C GLN A 168 -8.34 4.96 4.83
N LEU A 169 -7.29 4.85 4.00
CA LEU A 169 -5.91 4.90 4.45
C LEU A 169 -5.56 6.30 4.96
N ALA A 170 -6.01 7.34 4.27
CA ALA A 170 -5.81 8.72 4.72
C ALA A 170 -6.44 8.98 6.09
N LYS A 171 -7.64 8.43 6.37
CA LYS A 171 -8.28 8.50 7.70
C LYS A 171 -7.46 7.83 8.80
N SER A 172 -6.64 6.83 8.46
CA SER A 172 -5.70 6.20 9.40
C SER A 172 -4.40 6.99 9.61
N GLY A 173 -4.20 8.07 8.86
CA GLY A 173 -3.00 8.92 8.89
C GLY A 173 -1.90 8.48 7.93
N CYS A 174 -2.20 7.52 7.03
CA CYS A 174 -1.33 7.13 5.93
C CYS A 174 -1.23 8.26 4.92
N LYS A 175 0.00 8.63 4.53
CA LYS A 175 0.25 9.71 3.56
C LYS A 175 0.61 9.19 2.19
N GLU A 176 1.32 8.06 2.12
CA GLU A 176 1.77 7.47 0.86
C GLU A 176 1.72 5.95 0.96
N VAL A 177 1.14 5.28 -0.04
CA VAL A 177 1.21 3.82 -0.15
C VAL A 177 1.91 3.38 -1.41
N TYR A 178 2.67 2.28 -1.28
CA TYR A 178 3.11 1.50 -2.42
C TYR A 178 1.94 0.67 -2.95
N VAL A 179 1.65 0.77 -4.25
CA VAL A 179 0.64 -0.04 -4.94
C VAL A 179 1.35 -1.06 -5.82
N ASP A 180 1.04 -2.34 -5.61
CA ASP A 180 1.68 -3.48 -6.27
C ASP A 180 0.65 -4.45 -6.89
N GLY A 181 1.09 -5.19 -7.91
CA GLY A 181 0.29 -6.12 -8.69
C GLY A 181 -0.36 -5.46 -9.90
N GLY A 182 -0.16 -6.04 -11.08
CA GLY A 182 -0.52 -5.41 -12.35
C GLY A 182 -2.00 -5.03 -12.50
N GLU A 183 -2.92 -5.89 -12.05
CA GLU A 183 -4.36 -5.56 -12.05
C GLU A 183 -4.66 -4.38 -11.12
N THR A 184 -4.12 -4.41 -9.90
CA THR A 184 -4.30 -3.34 -8.91
C THR A 184 -3.68 -2.03 -9.38
N ILE A 185 -2.48 -2.05 -9.96
CA ILE A 185 -1.84 -0.87 -10.55
C ILE A 185 -2.73 -0.30 -11.66
N ARG A 186 -3.26 -1.14 -12.54
CA ARG A 186 -4.15 -0.69 -13.63
C ARG A 186 -5.40 0.00 -13.09
N ASP A 187 -6.03 -0.55 -12.06
CA ASP A 187 -7.21 0.04 -11.43
C ASP A 187 -6.87 1.42 -10.84
N PHE A 188 -5.74 1.56 -10.14
CA PHE A 188 -5.28 2.83 -9.57
C PHE A 188 -4.93 3.89 -10.62
N LEU A 189 -4.54 3.49 -11.83
CA LEU A 189 -4.30 4.38 -12.97
C LEU A 189 -5.58 4.73 -13.75
N GLY A 190 -6.75 4.24 -13.33
CA GLY A 190 -8.03 4.52 -13.97
C GLY A 190 -8.38 3.56 -15.12
N GLY A 191 -7.65 2.46 -15.27
CA GLY A 191 -8.00 1.39 -16.20
C GLY A 191 -9.03 0.47 -15.57
N SER A 192 -10.32 0.82 -15.64
CA SER A 192 -11.41 -0.05 -15.20
C SER A 192 -11.39 -1.35 -16.02
N SER A 193 -11.25 -2.51 -15.35
CA SER A 193 -11.40 -3.83 -15.96
C SER A 193 -12.85 -4.35 -15.90
#